data_AF-A0A9E5RPU3-F1
#
_entry.id   AF-A0A9E5RPU3-F1
#
_cell.length_a   1.000
_cell.length_b   1.000
_cell.length_c   1.000
_cell.angle_alpha   90.00
_cell.angle_beta   90.00
_cell.angle_gamma   90.00
#
_symmetry.space_group_name_H-M   'P 1'
#
loop_
_entity.id
_entity.type
_entity.pdbx_description
1 polymer ?
#
loop_
_entity_poly.entity_id
_entity_poly.type
_entity_poly.pdbx_seq_one_letter_code
_entity_poly.pdbx_strand_id
1 'polypeptide(L)'
;MQMSIQQVLHCPFQGLTQRMYLESKVWDLMALQLAQMLDSDCYKQGSKRLKPEDVGRIYYAKEVLSSRLCQPPSLMELARIVGINDCKLKAGFRQVFGTTVFGYLHDCRMERSRQLLEAGEMSVAEAAQAVGFVSRGHFAAAFRRRFGVNPSVYMAHKR
;
A
#
# COMPACT_ATOMS: atom_id res chain seq x y z
N MET A 1 6.55 -2.63 -19.43
CA MET A 1 6.36 -1.56 -20.44
C MET A 1 7.68 -0.93 -20.87
N GLN A 2 8.47 -0.32 -19.97
CA GLN A 2 9.74 0.34 -20.36
C GLN A 2 10.76 -0.60 -21.03
N MET A 3 10.90 -1.83 -20.53
CA MET A 3 11.76 -2.85 -21.14
C MET A 3 11.29 -3.27 -22.54
N SER A 4 9.98 -3.45 -22.75
CA SER A 4 9.40 -3.79 -24.05
C SER A 4 9.55 -2.66 -25.06
N ILE A 5 9.44 -1.39 -24.63
CA ILE A 5 9.69 -0.22 -25.49
C ILE A 5 11.16 -0.18 -25.93
N GLN A 6 12.09 -0.41 -25.00
CA GLN A 6 13.52 -0.47 -25.31
C GLN A 6 13.83 -1.57 -26.34
N GLN A 7 13.17 -2.72 -26.23
CA GLN A 7 13.29 -3.82 -27.19
C GLN A 7 12.76 -3.49 -28.59
N VAL A 8 11.69 -2.70 -28.69
CA VAL A 8 11.19 -2.18 -29.98
C VAL A 8 12.18 -1.20 -30.60
N LEU A 9 12.73 -0.29 -29.80
CA LEU A 9 13.69 0.72 -30.26
C LEU A 9 15.04 0.09 -30.70
N HIS A 10 15.43 -1.01 -30.08
CA HIS A 10 16.66 -1.76 -30.37
C HIS A 10 16.38 -3.10 -31.05
N CYS A 11 15.50 -3.12 -32.06
CA CYS A 11 15.20 -4.34 -32.81
C CYS A 11 16.46 -4.84 -33.58
N PRO A 12 16.99 -6.05 -33.28
CA PRO A 12 18.19 -6.57 -33.93
C PRO A 12 17.91 -7.25 -35.29
N PHE A 13 16.64 -7.36 -35.68
CA PHE A 13 16.19 -8.09 -36.87
C PHE A 13 15.91 -7.14 -38.04
N GLN A 14 15.98 -7.64 -39.28
CA GLN A 14 15.76 -6.87 -40.50
C GLN A 14 14.78 -7.59 -41.45
N GLY A 15 14.08 -6.84 -42.30
CA GLY A 15 13.18 -7.41 -43.30
C GLY A 15 11.96 -8.11 -42.70
N LEU A 16 11.62 -9.30 -43.18
CA LEU A 16 10.41 -10.03 -42.75
C LEU A 16 10.43 -10.35 -41.24
N THR A 17 11.58 -10.75 -40.70
CA THR A 17 11.72 -11.09 -39.28
C THR A 17 11.61 -9.86 -38.36
N GLN A 18 12.00 -8.68 -38.85
CA GLN A 18 11.74 -7.41 -38.16
C GLN A 18 10.25 -7.16 -37.99
N ARG A 19 9.46 -7.39 -39.04
CA ARG A 19 8.00 -7.21 -39.00
C ARG A 19 7.36 -8.15 -37.98
N MET A 20 7.72 -9.43 -38.02
CA MET A 20 7.23 -10.43 -37.06
C MET A 20 7.60 -10.07 -35.61
N TYR A 21 8.84 -9.61 -35.39
CA TYR A 21 9.30 -9.19 -34.07
C TYR A 21 8.51 -7.99 -33.55
N LEU A 22 8.39 -6.93 -34.35
CA LEU A 22 7.65 -5.73 -33.98
C LEU A 22 6.18 -6.04 -33.70
N GLU A 23 5.55 -6.90 -34.51
CA GLU A 23 4.17 -7.35 -34.28
C GLU A 23 4.02 -8.06 -32.92
N SER A 24 4.95 -8.96 -32.57
CA SER A 24 4.94 -9.61 -31.25
C SER A 24 5.07 -8.60 -30.10
N LYS A 25 5.86 -7.53 -30.28
CA LYS A 25 6.06 -6.49 -29.27
C LYS A 25 4.87 -5.55 -29.15
N VAL A 26 4.14 -5.30 -30.24
CA VAL A 26 2.87 -4.57 -30.19
C VAL A 26 1.88 -5.32 -29.31
N TRP A 27 1.75 -6.64 -29.49
CA TRP A 27 0.87 -7.45 -28.65
C TRP A 27 1.30 -7.47 -27.17
N ASP A 28 2.60 -7.57 -26.89
CA ASP A 28 3.13 -7.47 -25.52
C ASP A 28 2.79 -6.11 -24.87
N LEU A 29 3.00 -5.02 -25.60
CA LEU A 29 2.66 -3.67 -25.14
C LEU A 29 1.15 -3.50 -24.95
N MET A 30 0.33 -4.02 -25.86
CA MET A 30 -1.13 -3.98 -25.75
C MET A 30 -1.61 -4.78 -24.53
N ALA A 31 -1.05 -5.97 -24.28
CA ALA A 31 -1.37 -6.77 -23.11
C ALA A 31 -1.00 -6.05 -21.80
N LEU A 32 0.20 -5.45 -21.75
CA LEU A 32 0.63 -4.65 -20.61
C LEU A 32 -0.25 -3.41 -20.38
N GLN A 33 -0.65 -2.72 -21.45
CA GLN A 33 -1.55 -1.58 -21.38
C GLN A 33 -2.95 -1.98 -20.93
N LEU A 34 -3.47 -3.10 -21.45
CA LEU A 34 -4.78 -3.63 -21.07
C LEU A 34 -4.79 -4.05 -19.61
N ALA A 35 -3.74 -4.70 -19.11
CA ALA A 35 -3.59 -5.03 -17.69
C ALA A 35 -3.64 -3.77 -16.81
N GLN A 36 -2.93 -2.70 -17.20
CA GLN A 36 -2.99 -1.41 -16.49
C GLN A 36 -4.38 -0.76 -16.56
N MET A 37 -5.08 -0.87 -17.69
CA MET A 37 -6.44 -0.33 -17.85
C MET A 37 -7.47 -1.10 -17.03
N LEU A 38 -7.37 -2.44 -16.96
CA LEU A 38 -8.23 -3.28 -16.14
C LEU A 38 -7.96 -3.07 -14.64
N ASP A 39 -6.70 -2.87 -14.26
CA ASP A 39 -6.36 -2.37 -12.92
C ASP A 39 -6.91 -0.96 -12.68
N SER A 40 -7.07 -0.13 -13.73
CA SER A 40 -7.61 1.23 -13.62
C SER A 40 -9.13 1.29 -13.45
N ASP A 41 -9.89 0.22 -13.72
CA ASP A 41 -11.34 0.20 -13.47
C ASP A 41 -11.66 0.29 -11.98
N CYS A 42 -10.77 -0.18 -11.09
CA CYS A 42 -10.88 0.07 -9.66
C CYS A 42 -10.71 1.57 -9.32
N TYR A 43 -9.86 2.27 -10.08
CA TYR A 43 -9.55 3.69 -9.91
C TYR A 43 -10.66 4.58 -10.48
N LYS A 44 -11.27 4.19 -11.61
CA LYS A 44 -12.41 4.89 -12.24
C LYS A 44 -13.71 4.70 -11.44
N GLN A 45 -13.94 3.53 -10.84
CA GLN A 45 -15.04 3.37 -9.88
C GLN A 45 -14.83 4.21 -8.61
N GLY A 46 -13.58 4.50 -8.26
CA GLY A 46 -13.20 5.35 -7.14
C GLY A 46 -13.39 6.85 -7.33
N SER A 47 -13.67 7.34 -8.55
CA SER A 47 -14.00 8.77 -8.76
C SER A 47 -15.50 9.07 -8.60
N LYS A 48 -16.36 8.05 -8.53
CA LYS A 48 -17.75 8.24 -8.12
C LYS A 48 -17.75 8.50 -6.62
N ARG A 49 -18.40 9.60 -6.19
CA ARG A 49 -18.62 9.90 -4.76
C ARG A 49 -19.12 8.64 -4.05
N LEU A 50 -18.40 8.20 -3.02
CA LEU A 50 -18.86 7.12 -2.14
C LEU A 50 -20.28 7.40 -1.65
N LYS A 51 -21.12 6.36 -1.68
CA LYS A 51 -22.44 6.41 -1.04
C LYS A 51 -22.25 6.53 0.49
N PRO A 52 -23.18 7.16 1.22
CA PRO A 52 -23.08 7.29 2.69
C PRO A 52 -22.89 5.95 3.40
N GLU A 53 -23.56 4.91 2.93
CA GLU A 53 -23.42 3.53 3.46
C GLU A 53 -21.99 2.99 3.25
N ASP A 54 -21.39 3.24 2.09
CA ASP A 54 -20.03 2.79 1.80
C ASP A 54 -19.02 3.54 2.67
N VAL A 55 -19.26 4.83 3.01
CA VAL A 55 -18.42 5.58 3.96
C VAL A 55 -18.43 4.90 5.34
N GLY A 56 -19.59 4.47 5.84
CA GLY A 56 -19.68 3.71 7.08
C GLY A 56 -18.85 2.42 7.06
N ARG A 57 -18.86 1.69 5.94
CA ARG A 57 -18.02 0.49 5.74
C ARG A 57 -16.52 0.81 5.72
N ILE A 58 -16.12 1.96 5.18
CA ILE A 58 -14.71 2.42 5.21
C ILE A 58 -14.27 2.75 6.65
N TYR A 59 -15.12 3.39 7.46
CA TYR A 59 -14.82 3.60 8.87
C TYR A 59 -14.75 2.29 9.66
N TYR A 60 -15.64 1.33 9.37
CA TYR A 60 -15.57 0.01 9.97
C TYR A 60 -14.26 -0.72 9.61
N ALA A 61 -13.81 -0.62 8.35
CA ALA A 61 -12.52 -1.17 7.94
C ALA A 61 -11.35 -0.57 8.72
N LYS A 62 -11.41 0.74 9.04
CA LYS A 62 -10.42 1.43 9.88
C LYS A 62 -10.41 0.90 11.31
N GLU A 63 -11.56 0.55 11.89
CA GLU A 63 -11.64 -0.09 13.22
C GLU A 63 -11.03 -1.49 13.22
N VAL A 64 -11.32 -2.29 12.19
CA VAL A 64 -10.72 -3.62 12.02
C VAL A 64 -9.19 -3.54 11.91
N LEU A 65 -8.67 -2.57 11.16
CA LEU A 65 -7.22 -2.35 11.07
C LEU A 65 -6.60 -1.90 12.39
N SER A 66 -7.27 -1.00 13.10
CA SER A 66 -6.78 -0.42 14.36
C SER A 66 -6.77 -1.43 15.50
N SER A 67 -7.70 -2.39 15.50
CA SER A 67 -7.73 -3.49 16.47
C SER A 67 -6.71 -4.60 16.16
N ARG A 68 -6.27 -4.73 14.89
CA ARG A 68 -5.38 -5.81 14.41
C ARG A 68 -4.11 -5.28 13.75
N LEU A 69 -3.32 -4.51 14.49
CA LEU A 69 -2.09 -3.91 13.97
C LEU A 69 -1.00 -4.93 13.68
N CYS A 70 -0.81 -5.93 14.57
CA CYS A 70 0.26 -6.91 14.42
C CYS A 70 -0.01 -7.88 13.26
N GLN A 71 -1.22 -8.43 13.20
CA GLN A 71 -1.68 -9.37 12.18
C GLN A 71 -2.94 -8.83 11.48
N PRO A 72 -2.77 -7.85 10.58
CA PRO A 72 -3.89 -7.28 9.84
C PRO A 72 -4.44 -8.31 8.85
N PRO A 73 -5.76 -8.28 8.55
CA PRO A 73 -6.31 -9.06 7.45
C PRO A 73 -5.67 -8.63 6.12
N SER A 74 -5.59 -9.55 5.17
CA SER A 74 -5.29 -9.21 3.78
C SER A 74 -6.32 -8.24 3.23
N LEU A 75 -5.98 -7.54 2.15
CA LEU A 75 -6.90 -6.57 1.53
C LEU A 75 -8.22 -7.22 1.09
N MET A 76 -8.15 -8.45 0.58
CA MET A 76 -9.31 -9.22 0.14
C MET A 76 -10.19 -9.65 1.32
N GLU A 77 -9.57 -10.08 2.42
CA GLU A 77 -10.30 -10.42 3.66
C GLU A 77 -10.93 -9.19 4.28
N LEU A 78 -10.22 -8.07 4.34
CA LEU A 78 -10.76 -6.82 4.87
C LEU A 78 -11.98 -6.36 4.08
N ALA A 79 -11.92 -6.44 2.75
CA ALA A 79 -13.04 -6.13 1.87
C ALA A 79 -14.25 -7.03 2.16
N ARG A 80 -14.03 -8.34 2.34
CA ARG A 80 -15.09 -9.29 2.74
C ARG A 80 -15.68 -8.97 4.12
N ILE A 81 -14.84 -8.69 5.12
CA ILE A 81 -15.27 -8.35 6.48
C ILE A 81 -16.21 -7.15 6.49
N VAL A 82 -15.89 -6.13 5.68
CA VAL A 82 -16.68 -4.89 5.64
C VAL A 82 -17.77 -4.87 4.56
N GLY A 83 -17.90 -5.94 3.80
CA GLY A 83 -18.98 -6.12 2.82
C GLY A 83 -18.87 -5.23 1.58
N ILE A 84 -17.65 -4.91 1.13
CA ILE A 84 -17.40 -4.21 -0.16
C ILE A 84 -16.36 -4.96 -0.99
N ASN A 85 -16.23 -4.62 -2.27
CA ASN A 85 -15.12 -5.12 -3.07
C ASN A 85 -13.81 -4.36 -2.75
N ASP A 86 -12.68 -4.96 -3.10
CA ASP A 86 -11.35 -4.41 -2.85
C ASP A 86 -11.12 -3.06 -3.55
N CYS A 87 -11.73 -2.88 -4.71
CA CYS A 87 -11.67 -1.66 -5.52
C CYS A 87 -12.27 -0.46 -4.77
N LYS A 88 -13.50 -0.62 -4.26
CA LYS A 88 -14.21 0.35 -3.43
C LYS A 88 -13.49 0.59 -2.12
N LEU A 89 -12.88 -0.43 -1.53
CA LEU A 89 -12.09 -0.29 -0.30
C LEU A 89 -10.87 0.61 -0.54
N LYS A 90 -10.08 0.34 -1.59
CA LYS A 90 -8.90 1.14 -1.96
C LYS A 90 -9.29 2.60 -2.26
N ALA A 91 -10.30 2.80 -3.09
CA ALA A 91 -10.81 4.13 -3.43
C ALA A 91 -11.35 4.85 -2.20
N GLY A 92 -12.13 4.13 -1.39
CA GLY A 92 -12.74 4.61 -0.16
C GLY A 92 -11.73 5.15 0.83
N PHE A 93 -10.66 4.40 1.09
CA PHE A 93 -9.58 4.84 1.97
C PHE A 93 -8.89 6.12 1.46
N ARG A 94 -8.66 6.24 0.16
CA ARG A 94 -8.06 7.46 -0.40
C ARG A 94 -9.00 8.65 -0.30
N GLN A 95 -10.29 8.46 -0.55
CA GLN A 95 -11.27 9.55 -0.48
C GLN A 95 -11.54 10.00 0.95
N VAL A 96 -11.61 9.07 1.91
CA VAL A 96 -11.96 9.36 3.32
C VAL A 96 -10.73 9.74 4.16
N PHE A 97 -9.60 9.06 3.96
CA PHE A 97 -8.39 9.23 4.78
C PHE A 97 -7.20 9.82 4.03
N GLY A 98 -7.32 10.10 2.72
CA GLY A 98 -6.24 10.68 1.93
C GLY A 98 -5.06 9.72 1.66
N THR A 99 -5.17 8.44 2.02
CA THR A 99 -4.08 7.47 1.90
C THR A 99 -4.59 6.09 1.48
N THR A 100 -3.67 5.17 1.20
CA THR A 100 -4.01 3.77 0.89
C THR A 100 -4.34 2.99 2.17
N VAL A 101 -5.03 1.85 2.06
CA VAL A 101 -5.31 0.95 3.20
C VAL A 101 -4.03 0.60 3.97
N PHE A 102 -2.96 0.22 3.26
CA PHE A 102 -1.68 -0.11 3.88
C PHE A 102 -0.93 1.11 4.40
N GLY A 103 -1.05 2.26 3.73
CA GLY A 103 -0.53 3.53 4.23
C GLY A 103 -1.18 3.93 5.56
N TYR A 104 -2.49 3.77 5.66
CA TYR A 104 -3.24 3.99 6.90
C TYR A 104 -2.78 3.04 8.01
N LEU A 105 -2.71 1.73 7.73
CA LEU A 105 -2.20 0.75 8.68
C LEU A 105 -0.78 1.11 9.16
N HIS A 106 0.10 1.51 8.24
CA HIS A 106 1.45 1.90 8.57
C HIS A 106 1.47 3.10 9.52
N ASP A 107 0.64 4.12 9.26
CA ASP A 107 0.50 5.28 10.14
C ASP A 107 -0.03 4.89 11.52
N CYS A 108 -1.04 4.01 11.61
CA CYS A 108 -1.52 3.50 12.89
C CYS A 108 -0.44 2.74 13.66
N ARG A 109 0.38 1.92 12.98
CA ARG A 109 1.51 1.22 13.61
C ARG A 109 2.54 2.20 14.15
N MET A 110 2.87 3.26 13.40
CA MET A 110 3.81 4.29 13.86
C MET A 110 3.27 5.02 15.09
N GLU A 111 2.01 5.44 15.06
CA GLU A 111 1.39 6.15 16.17
C GLU A 111 1.29 5.28 17.43
N ARG A 112 0.88 4.01 17.28
CA ARG A 112 0.85 3.06 18.39
C ARG A 112 2.25 2.79 18.94
N SER A 113 3.26 2.66 18.08
CA SER A 113 4.63 2.45 18.53
C SER A 113 5.13 3.63 19.33
N ARG A 114 4.84 4.87 18.91
CA ARG A 114 5.17 6.09 19.66
C ARG A 114 4.58 6.05 21.05
N GLN A 115 3.28 5.73 21.18
CA GLN A 115 2.60 5.64 22.47
C GLN A 115 3.24 4.60 23.40
N LEU A 116 3.62 3.43 22.88
CA LEU A 116 4.29 2.38 23.66
C LEU A 116 5.67 2.81 24.13
N LEU A 117 6.45 3.47 23.26
CA LEU A 117 7.75 4.02 23.62
C LEU A 117 7.62 5.15 24.65
N GLU A 118 6.57 5.97 24.53
CA GLU A 118 6.26 7.03 25.49
C GLU A 118 5.81 6.47 26.84
N ALA A 119 5.06 5.37 26.90
CA ALA A 119 4.69 4.77 28.18
C ALA A 119 5.92 4.30 28.99
N GLY A 120 7.07 4.10 28.33
CA GLY A 120 8.30 3.64 28.98
C GLY A 120 8.30 2.16 29.35
N GLU A 121 7.26 1.43 28.95
CA GLU A 121 7.03 0.02 29.31
C GLU A 121 7.76 -0.97 28.38
N MET A 122 8.25 -0.51 27.23
CA MET A 122 8.82 -1.39 26.19
C MET A 122 10.08 -0.78 25.59
N SER A 123 11.04 -1.61 25.21
CA SER A 123 12.18 -1.24 24.38
C SER A 123 11.76 -0.97 22.93
N VAL A 124 12.64 -0.34 22.15
CA VAL A 124 12.46 -0.12 20.70
C VAL A 124 12.16 -1.42 19.94
N ALA A 125 12.79 -2.53 20.35
CA ALA A 125 12.59 -3.83 19.70
C ALA A 125 11.20 -4.41 20.00
N GLU A 126 10.79 -4.37 21.27
CA GLU A 126 9.49 -4.87 21.72
C GLU A 126 8.34 -4.05 21.14
N ALA A 127 8.48 -2.71 21.10
CA ALA A 127 7.49 -1.85 20.46
C ALA A 127 7.33 -2.17 18.97
N ALA A 128 8.43 -2.40 18.24
CA ALA A 128 8.39 -2.78 16.83
C ALA A 128 7.66 -4.11 16.61
N GLN A 129 7.92 -5.11 17.44
CA GLN A 129 7.25 -6.40 17.38
C GLN A 129 5.76 -6.28 17.73
N ALA A 130 5.41 -5.51 18.77
CA ALA A 130 4.03 -5.31 19.21
C ALA A 130 3.15 -4.68 18.11
N VAL A 131 3.72 -3.80 17.28
CA VAL A 131 3.00 -3.20 16.16
C VAL A 131 3.12 -3.98 14.84
N GLY A 132 3.78 -5.14 14.83
CA GLY A 132 3.83 -6.05 13.68
C GLY A 132 4.94 -5.81 12.67
N PHE A 133 6.07 -5.23 13.07
CA PHE A 133 7.27 -5.17 12.25
C PHE A 133 8.17 -6.39 12.47
N VAL A 134 8.50 -7.08 11.39
CA VAL A 134 9.43 -8.22 11.41
C VAL A 134 10.88 -7.77 11.57
N SER A 135 11.25 -6.64 10.93
CA SER A 135 12.61 -6.11 10.95
C SER A 135 12.69 -4.78 11.67
N ARG A 136 13.64 -4.70 12.63
CA ARG A 136 13.97 -3.47 13.36
C ARG A 136 14.47 -2.36 12.43
N GLY A 137 15.19 -2.71 11.35
CA GLY A 137 15.70 -1.74 10.37
C GLY A 137 14.56 -1.07 9.59
N HIS A 138 13.59 -1.86 9.12
CA HIS A 138 12.40 -1.32 8.46
C HIS A 138 11.57 -0.46 9.40
N PHE A 139 11.41 -0.89 10.66
CA PHE A 139 10.73 -0.09 11.68
C PHE A 139 11.44 1.24 11.92
N ALA A 140 12.75 1.25 12.15
CA ALA A 140 13.50 2.48 12.41
C ALA A 140 13.43 3.46 11.23
N ALA A 141 13.55 2.97 10.00
CA ALA A 141 13.42 3.80 8.80
C ALA A 141 12.01 4.40 8.66
N ALA A 142 10.97 3.59 8.92
CA ALA A 142 9.58 4.02 8.93
C ALA A 142 9.30 5.08 10.02
N PHE A 143 9.78 4.83 11.24
CA PHE A 143 9.61 5.73 12.38
C PHE A 143 10.30 7.07 12.13
N ARG A 144 11.55 7.05 11.63
CA ARG A 144 12.27 8.27 11.25
C ARG A 144 11.57 9.04 10.14
N ARG A 145 11.02 8.34 9.15
CA ARG A 145 10.23 8.99 8.08
C ARG A 145 9.00 9.71 8.64
N ARG A 146 8.34 9.13 9.65
CA ARG A 146 7.12 9.69 10.23
C ARG A 146 7.38 10.80 11.24
N PHE A 147 8.38 10.65 12.11
CA PHE A 147 8.61 11.53 13.27
C PHE A 147 9.92 12.34 13.19
N GLY A 148 10.68 12.21 12.11
CA GLY A 148 11.93 12.96 11.86
C GLY A 148 13.17 12.42 12.59
N VAL A 149 13.00 11.63 13.66
CA VAL A 149 14.10 11.09 14.48
C VAL A 149 14.06 9.57 14.59
N ASN A 150 15.21 8.96 14.88
CA ASN A 150 15.27 7.52 15.11
C ASN A 150 14.60 7.14 16.46
N PRO A 151 13.98 5.95 16.57
CA PRO A 151 13.32 5.51 17.81
C PRO A 151 14.23 5.55 19.04
N SER A 152 15.51 5.17 18.90
CA SER A 152 16.46 5.16 20.02
C SER A 152 16.76 6.58 20.53
N VAL A 153 16.86 7.55 19.62
CA VAL A 153 17.06 8.97 19.97
C VAL A 153 15.80 9.53 20.61
N TYR A 154 14.63 9.17 20.06
CA TYR A 154 13.33 9.55 20.59
C TYR A 154 13.16 9.13 22.06
N MET A 155 13.61 7.92 22.42
CA MET A 155 13.62 7.46 23.82
C MET A 155 14.64 8.18 24.71
N ALA A 156 15.82 8.51 24.18
CA ALA A 156 16.85 9.19 24.95
C ALA A 156 16.43 10.60 25.39
N HIS A 157 15.64 11.31 24.57
CA HIS A 157 15.08 12.62 24.92
C HIS A 157 14.01 12.56 26.04
N LYS A 158 13.54 11.37 26.41
CA LYS A 158 12.50 11.19 27.44
C LYS A 158 13.06 10.78 28.80
N ARG A 159 14.32 10.32 28.87
CA ARG A 159 15.01 10.03 30.14
C ARG A 159 15.66 11.29 30.69
#